data_AF-A0A9D1QDY0-F1
#
_entry.id   AF-A0A9D1QDY0-F1
#
_cell.length_a   1.000
_cell.length_b   1.000
_cell.length_c   1.000
_cell.angle_alpha   90.00
_cell.angle_beta   90.00
_cell.angle_gamma   90.00
#
_symmetry.space_group_name_H-M   'P 1'
#
loop_
_entity.id
_entity.type
_entity.pdbx_description
1 polymer ?
#
loop_
_entity_poly.entity_id
_entity_poly.type
_entity_poly.pdbx_seq_one_letter_code
_entity_poly.pdbx_strand_id
1 'polypeptide(L)' 'MNFKGMKWLNFILTIIALFAIYTFLDGRLNPALSNALLVILIPIGLLSLMPVLEKSKNDSEQ' A
#
# COMPACT_ATOMS: atom_id res chain seq x y z
N MET A 1 -13.79 -4.50 18.21
CA MET A 1 -13.29 -3.71 17.05
C MET A 1 -13.13 -4.66 15.87
N ASN A 2 -13.75 -4.37 14.72
CA ASN A 2 -13.90 -5.36 13.64
C ASN A 2 -12.53 -5.65 12.98
N PHE A 3 -12.02 -6.89 13.09
CA PHE A 3 -10.68 -7.29 12.64
C PHE A 3 -10.48 -7.05 11.12
N LYS A 4 -11.57 -7.12 10.34
CA LYS A 4 -11.58 -6.81 8.90
C LYS A 4 -11.37 -5.31 8.64
N GLY A 5 -11.97 -4.46 9.48
CA GLY A 5 -11.82 -3.00 9.40
C GLY A 5 -10.41 -2.53 9.74
N MET A 6 -9.73 -3.16 10.70
CA MET A 6 -8.33 -2.82 11.04
C MET A 6 -7.35 -3.10 9.91
N LYS A 7 -7.50 -4.24 9.19
CA LYS A 7 -6.65 -4.56 8.04
C LYS A 7 -6.86 -3.59 6.86
N TRP A 8 -8.11 -3.23 6.59
CA TRP A 8 -8.47 -2.24 5.57
C TRP A 8 -7.96 -0.84 5.89
N LEU A 9 -8.04 -0.42 7.15
CA LEU A 9 -7.46 0.83 7.62
C LEU A 9 -5.96 0.89 7.36
N ASN A 10 -5.25 -0.19 7.71
CA ASN A 10 -3.80 -0.26 7.52
C ASN A 10 -3.41 -0.18 6.03
N PHE A 11 -4.22 -0.80 5.15
CA PHE A 11 -4.02 -0.70 3.71
C PHE A 11 -4.25 0.72 3.18
N ILE A 12 -5.36 1.37 3.55
CA ILE A 12 -5.65 2.77 3.17
C ILE A 12 -4.53 3.69 3.66
N LEU A 13 -4.10 3.54 4.91
CA LEU A 13 -2.99 4.30 5.49
C LEU A 13 -1.69 4.09 4.69
N THR A 14 -1.41 2.87 4.24
CA THR A 14 -0.23 2.56 3.43
C THR A 14 -0.30 3.24 2.06
N ILE A 15 -1.45 3.20 1.37
CA ILE A 15 -1.66 3.89 0.10
C ILE A 15 -1.46 5.40 0.24
N ILE A 16 -2.04 6.01 1.28
CA ILE A 16 -1.90 7.44 1.56
C ILE A 16 -0.43 7.80 1.85
N ALA A 17 0.27 6.97 2.64
CA ALA A 17 1.69 7.19 2.94
C ALA A 17 2.57 7.11 1.68
N LEU A 18 2.34 6.11 0.83
CA LEU A 18 3.06 5.97 -0.45
C LEU A 18 2.80 7.18 -1.35
N PHE A 19 1.55 7.63 -1.45
CA PHE A 19 1.18 8.80 -2.25
C PHE A 19 1.80 10.11 -1.71
N ALA A 20 1.82 10.27 -0.38
CA ALA A 20 2.44 11.41 0.28
C ALA A 20 3.96 11.44 0.03
N ILE A 21 4.64 10.29 0.12
CA ILE A 21 6.07 10.17 -0.19
C ILE A 21 6.32 10.54 -1.65
N TYR A 22 5.52 10.01 -2.59
CA TYR A 22 5.63 10.33 -4.01
C TYR A 22 5.47 11.83 -4.26
N THR A 23 4.40 12.44 -3.76
CA THR A 23 4.09 13.87 -3.95
C THR A 23 5.13 14.77 -3.28
N PHE A 24 5.66 14.39 -2.12
CA PHE A 24 6.69 15.15 -1.42
C PHE A 24 8.04 15.13 -2.14
N LEU A 25 8.36 14.02 -2.81
CA LEU A 25 9.58 13.85 -3.59
C LEU A 25 9.43 14.36 -5.02
N ASP A 26 8.21 14.48 -5.52
CA ASP A 26 7.89 15.04 -6.83
C ASP A 26 8.38 16.50 -6.90
N GLY A 27 9.25 16.78 -7.87
CA GLY A 27 9.92 18.07 -8.02
C GLY A 27 11.18 18.30 -7.16
N ARG A 28 11.51 17.41 -6.21
CA ARG A 28 12.79 17.47 -5.44
C ARG A 28 13.82 16.45 -5.91
N LEU A 29 13.37 15.34 -6.49
CA LEU A 29 14.25 14.28 -6.97
C LEU A 29 14.62 14.45 -8.45
N ASN A 30 15.88 14.16 -8.74
CA ASN A 30 16.37 13.97 -10.10
C ASN A 30 15.51 12.89 -10.81
N PRO A 31 15.17 13.00 -12.11
CA PRO A 31 14.22 12.09 -12.75
C PRO A 31 14.65 10.61 -12.71
N ALA A 32 15.95 10.33 -12.66
CA ALA A 32 16.47 8.98 -12.44
C ALA A 32 16.09 8.39 -11.07
N LEU A 33 16.10 9.22 -10.02
CA LEU A 33 15.72 8.81 -8.67
C LEU A 33 14.20 8.70 -8.52
N SER A 34 13.43 9.55 -9.20
CA SER A 34 11.96 9.44 -9.26
C SER A 34 11.53 8.10 -9.88
N ASN A 35 12.21 7.68 -10.95
CA ASN A 35 11.94 6.40 -11.59
C ASN A 35 12.30 5.20 -10.67
N ALA A 36 13.42 5.27 -9.97
CA ALA A 36 13.79 4.27 -8.96
C ALA A 36 12.77 4.21 -7.80
N LEU A 37 12.23 5.37 -7.38
CA LEU A 37 11.22 5.45 -6.35
C LEU A 37 9.93 4.71 -6.75
N LEU A 38 9.46 4.91 -7.99
CA LEU A 38 8.29 4.21 -8.52
C LEU A 38 8.50 2.69 -8.58
N VAL A 39 9.69 2.24 -9.00
CA VAL A 39 10.05 0.81 -9.04
C VAL A 39 10.00 0.17 -7.64
N ILE A 40 10.28 0.92 -6.59
CA ILE A 40 10.20 0.45 -5.19
C ILE A 40 8.77 0.58 -4.62
N LEU A 41 8.05 1.66 -4.95
CA LEU A 41 6.69 1.91 -4.46
C LEU A 41 5.70 0.83 -4.92
N ILE A 42 5.79 0.40 -6.18
CA ILE A 42 4.90 -0.60 -6.78
C ILE A 42 4.88 -1.92 -6.00
N PRO A 43 6.01 -2.59 -5.74
CA PRO A 43 6.03 -3.84 -4.97
C PRO A 43 5.60 -3.62 -3.52
N ILE A 44 5.91 -2.49 -2.89
CA ILE A 44 5.44 -2.18 -1.52
C ILE A 44 3.91 -2.08 -1.47
N GLY A 45 3.30 -1.39 -2.45
CA GLY A 45 1.85 -1.31 -2.57
C GLY A 45 1.21 -2.70 -2.76
N LEU A 46 1.77 -3.52 -3.64
CA LEU A 46 1.36 -4.92 -3.88
C LEU A 46 1.49 -5.80 -2.64
N LEU A 47 2.59 -5.70 -1.89
CA LEU A 47 2.78 -6.44 -0.65
C LEU A 47 1.78 -6.00 0.43
N SER A 48 1.39 -4.73 0.45
CA SER A 48 0.36 -4.24 1.39
C SER A 48 -1.06 -4.78 1.07
N LEU A 49 -1.31 -5.21 -0.17
CA LEU A 49 -2.57 -5.85 -0.57
C LEU A 49 -2.68 -7.32 -0.10
N MET A 50 -1.56 -8.03 0.04
CA MET A 50 -1.56 -9.44 0.50
C MET A 50 -2.40 -9.66 1.78
N PRO A 51 -2.18 -8.93 2.90
CA PRO A 51 -2.96 -9.16 4.13
C PRO A 51 -4.44 -8.78 4.01
N VAL A 52 -4.81 -7.95 3.02
CA VAL A 52 -6.21 -7.60 2.72
C VAL A 52 -6.88 -8.73 1.93
N LEU A 53 -6.18 -9.30 0.95
CA LEU A 53 -6.69 -10.36 0.06
C LEU A 53 -6.73 -11.74 0.73
N GLU A 54 -5.88 -12.00 1.71
CA GLU A 54 -5.80 -13.27 2.43
C GLU A 54 -7.11 -13.63 3.18
N LYS A 55 -8.00 -12.65 3.39
CA LYS A 55 -9.29 -12.85 4.08
C LYS A 55 -10.50 -12.90 3.15
N SER A 56 -10.47 -13.80 2.16
CA SER A 56 -11.69 -14.22 1.46
C SER A 56 -11.95 -15.73 1.48
N LYS A 57 -11.04 -16.55 2.04
CA LYS A 57 -11.15 -18.02 1.96
C LYS A 57 -11.73 -18.70 3.20
N ASN A 58 -12.11 -17.97 4.25
CA ASN A 58 -12.52 -18.56 5.53
C ASN A 58 -13.91 -18.14 6.06
N ASP A 59 -14.70 -17.42 5.25
CA ASP A 59 -16.08 -17.04 5.61
C ASP A 59 -17.13 -17.93 4.89
N SER A 60 -16.74 -19.11 4.36
CA SER A 60 -17.63 -20.06 3.66
C SER A 60 -18.00 -21.30 4.48
N GLU A 61 -17.64 -21.37 5.77
CA GLU A 61 -17.94 -22.51 6.64
C GLU A 61 -18.52 -22.09 8.01
N GLN A 62 -19.48 -21.14 8.01
CA GLN A 62 -20.40 -20.96 9.14
C GLN A 62 -21.84 -20.88 8.65
#